data_AF-A0A673H0H3-F1
#
_entry.id   AF-A0A673H0H3-F1
#
_cell.length_a   1.000
_cell.length_b   1.000
_cell.length_c   1.000
_cell.angle_alpha   90.00
_cell.angle_beta   90.00
_cell.angle_gamma   90.00
#
_symmetry.space_group_name_H-M   'P 1'
#
loop_
_entity.id
_entity.type
_entity.pdbx_description
1 polymer ?
#
loop_
_entity_poly.entity_id
_entity_poly.type
_entity_poly.pdbx_seq_one_letter_code
_entity_poly.pdbx_strand_id
1 'polypeptide(L)'
;RESIRIGINQIEPIDAERQEFVMNEQGILYKGVDEYITNTSWDFGQFEEDILDICLKLLDVNPKCLKDAAEDYSARCNPIYISRVVSAMINSDDDKGVLMGQWDGTYIGGVVPSNWSSSVDILRHWIKYDCHPVKFGQCWVFAAVMCTVLRCLGIPSRVITNYQSAHDTDQNLVIDEYFSDYGVRPKRNLDSVWNYHVWVEGWMRRPDLSQDSLYDGWQVLDPTPQERSSGTYCCGPAPVKAILEGHTDVKYDIPFVYGEVNADKITWLVMANGSKKKILSDTKTVGQNISTKAVGSDSRQDITDQYKHPEGHTSEHVRLCSSGSVKERAAYDEAVKRVTGLKESQTPRPSVQMKLSLDGVPLNGADIRLKLLVKSENSKAQDLTLKMSAQVMRYTGNPAAGIWSHTADLQLQPNTGTGLVLTTNQRQLYNIVNVDCFCSIFANQSRISEQHSGVSLLNDLAF
;
A
#
# COMPACT_ATOMS: atom_id res chain seq x y z
N ARG A 1 4.01 -25.96 38.46
CA ARG A 1 5.02 -24.91 38.15
C ARG A 1 6.23 -25.44 37.35
N GLU A 2 6.46 -26.75 37.22
CA GLU A 2 7.49 -27.30 36.30
C GLU A 2 6.94 -27.83 34.96
N SER A 3 5.64 -28.06 34.82
CA SER A 3 5.02 -28.53 33.56
C SER A 3 4.82 -27.43 32.50
N ILE A 4 5.11 -26.17 32.82
CA ILE A 4 5.01 -25.01 31.90
C ILE A 4 6.36 -24.71 31.23
N ARG A 5 7.46 -25.31 31.68
CA ARG A 5 8.82 -25.03 31.16
C ARG A 5 9.19 -25.77 29.87
N ILE A 6 8.42 -26.76 29.43
CA ILE A 6 8.83 -27.65 28.32
C ILE A 6 8.23 -27.20 26.96
N GLY A 7 7.33 -26.21 26.94
CA GLY A 7 6.73 -25.69 25.70
C GLY A 7 7.23 -24.32 25.21
N ILE A 8 8.11 -23.65 25.97
CA ILE A 8 8.43 -22.22 25.73
C ILE A 8 9.69 -22.03 24.85
N ASN A 9 10.57 -23.04 24.75
CA ASN A 9 11.87 -22.90 24.07
C ASN A 9 11.85 -23.05 22.52
N GLN A 10 10.67 -23.04 21.89
CA GLN A 10 10.54 -23.06 20.42
C GLN A 10 9.62 -21.95 19.87
N ILE A 11 9.09 -21.07 20.71
CA ILE A 11 7.92 -20.23 20.36
C ILE A 11 8.16 -18.72 20.56
N GLU A 12 9.21 -18.33 21.28
CA GLU A 12 9.51 -16.91 21.49
C GLU A 12 10.45 -16.36 20.41
N PRO A 13 10.20 -15.13 19.91
CA PRO A 13 11.23 -14.36 19.23
C PRO A 13 12.48 -14.32 20.12
N ILE A 14 13.68 -14.38 19.53
CA ILE A 14 14.95 -14.28 20.27
C ILE A 14 14.85 -13.07 21.22
N ASP A 15 15.43 -13.10 22.42
CA ASP A 15 15.22 -12.05 23.45
C ASP A 15 15.21 -10.61 22.91
N ALA A 16 16.04 -10.30 21.90
CA ALA A 16 16.06 -9.04 21.17
C ALA A 16 14.78 -8.72 20.36
N GLU A 17 14.24 -9.68 19.62
CA GLU A 17 12.99 -9.54 18.87
C GLU A 17 11.79 -9.37 19.80
N ARG A 18 11.74 -10.11 20.92
CA ARG A 18 10.68 -9.91 21.92
C ARG A 18 10.79 -8.53 22.56
N GLN A 19 12.01 -8.06 22.81
CA GLN A 19 12.22 -6.68 23.25
C GLN A 19 11.70 -5.67 22.21
N GLU A 20 11.98 -5.85 20.92
CA GLU A 20 11.50 -4.93 19.89
C GLU A 20 9.97 -4.98 19.68
N PHE A 21 9.38 -6.18 19.62
CA PHE A 21 8.02 -6.37 19.15
C PHE A 21 6.96 -6.42 20.25
N VAL A 22 7.37 -6.42 21.52
CA VAL A 22 6.45 -6.37 22.68
C VAL A 22 6.82 -5.22 23.61
N MET A 23 8.09 -5.12 23.98
CA MET A 23 8.52 -4.23 25.07
C MET A 23 8.90 -2.82 24.61
N ASN A 24 9.35 -2.64 23.37
CA ASN A 24 9.78 -1.34 22.88
C ASN A 24 8.55 -0.44 22.66
N GLU A 25 8.54 0.74 23.29
CA GLU A 25 7.46 1.73 23.19
C GLU A 25 7.73 2.78 22.12
N GLN A 26 8.94 2.79 21.54
CA GLN A 26 9.37 3.77 20.54
C GLN A 26 9.49 3.13 19.16
N GLY A 27 8.69 3.63 18.22
CA GLY A 27 8.58 3.14 16.86
C GLY A 27 9.12 4.11 15.82
N ILE A 28 9.31 3.58 14.60
CA ILE A 28 9.61 4.33 13.39
C ILE A 28 8.58 3.89 12.34
N LEU A 29 7.88 4.85 11.75
CA LEU A 29 6.93 4.63 10.67
C LEU A 29 7.54 5.14 9.36
N TYR A 30 7.55 4.30 8.33
CA TYR A 30 8.05 4.69 7.01
C TYR A 30 6.92 5.26 6.16
N LYS A 31 7.21 6.35 5.44
CA LYS A 31 6.29 7.10 4.58
C LYS A 31 7.00 7.52 3.28
N GLY A 32 6.32 8.26 2.40
CA GLY A 32 6.91 8.85 1.20
C GLY A 32 6.58 8.06 -0.06
N VAL A 33 7.55 7.88 -0.94
CA VAL A 33 7.44 7.09 -2.18
C VAL A 33 8.58 6.08 -2.23
N ASP A 34 8.47 5.06 -3.07
CA ASP A 34 9.43 3.96 -3.13
C ASP A 34 10.85 4.41 -3.49
N GLU A 35 11.02 5.47 -4.29
CA GLU A 35 12.34 6.04 -4.59
C GLU A 35 12.84 7.05 -3.55
N TYR A 36 11.97 7.54 -2.66
CA TYR A 36 12.30 8.51 -1.62
C TYR A 36 11.55 8.21 -0.32
N ILE A 37 12.07 7.21 0.39
CA ILE A 37 11.54 6.75 1.67
C ILE A 37 11.92 7.74 2.77
N THR A 38 10.91 8.25 3.46
CA THR A 38 11.06 9.07 4.67
C THR A 38 10.55 8.29 5.87
N ASN A 39 10.82 8.79 7.08
CA ASN A 39 10.30 8.19 8.29
C ASN A 39 9.89 9.24 9.32
N THR A 40 9.06 8.81 10.27
CA THR A 40 8.72 9.57 11.47
C THR A 40 8.82 8.68 12.69
N SER A 41 9.30 9.24 13.80
CA SER A 41 9.20 8.58 15.10
C SER A 41 7.74 8.52 15.55
N TRP A 42 7.42 7.48 16.31
CA TRP A 42 6.10 7.30 16.90
C TRP A 42 6.22 6.75 18.31
N ASP A 43 5.49 7.33 19.24
CA ASP A 43 5.39 6.87 20.61
C ASP A 43 4.18 5.92 20.75
N PHE A 44 4.45 4.61 20.86
CA PHE A 44 3.41 3.62 21.13
C PHE A 44 2.93 3.74 22.59
N GLY A 45 3.85 3.88 23.54
CA GLY A 45 3.56 4.12 24.96
C GLY A 45 2.63 3.08 25.60
N GLN A 46 2.75 1.80 25.23
CA GLN A 46 1.85 0.75 25.73
C GLN A 46 1.94 0.50 27.25
N PHE A 47 2.96 1.02 27.95
CA PHE A 47 3.12 0.91 29.40
C PHE A 47 2.79 2.22 30.15
N GLU A 48 2.37 3.27 29.44
CA GLU A 48 1.85 4.49 30.06
C GLU A 48 0.61 4.20 30.92
N GLU A 49 0.41 5.04 31.94
CA GLU A 49 -0.74 4.92 32.85
C GLU A 49 -2.07 4.89 32.06
N ASP A 50 -2.99 4.05 32.51
CA ASP A 50 -4.32 3.80 31.93
C ASP A 50 -4.35 3.08 30.57
N ILE A 51 -3.24 2.94 29.84
CA ILE A 51 -3.28 2.38 28.47
C ILE A 51 -3.75 0.93 28.44
N LEU A 52 -3.32 0.11 29.40
CA LEU A 52 -3.81 -1.27 29.52
C LEU A 52 -5.32 -1.31 29.76
N ASP A 53 -5.83 -0.47 30.66
CA ASP A 53 -7.27 -0.42 30.97
C ASP A 53 -8.08 0.06 29.76
N ILE A 54 -7.56 1.02 28.98
CA ILE A 54 -8.18 1.47 27.74
C ILE A 54 -8.20 0.36 26.69
N CYS A 55 -7.10 -0.41 26.54
CA CYS A 55 -7.04 -1.54 25.62
C CYS A 55 -8.03 -2.64 26.01
N LEU A 56 -8.20 -2.93 27.30
CA LEU A 56 -9.21 -3.88 27.78
C LEU A 56 -10.64 -3.34 27.55
N LYS A 57 -10.85 -2.04 27.78
CA LYS A 57 -12.13 -1.38 27.51
C LYS A 57 -12.52 -1.45 26.03
N LEU A 58 -11.55 -1.32 25.11
CA LEU A 58 -11.75 -1.50 23.67
C LEU A 58 -12.34 -2.88 23.35
N LEU A 59 -11.86 -3.94 24.01
CA LEU A 59 -12.45 -5.26 23.86
C LEU A 59 -13.87 -5.33 24.44
N ASP A 60 -14.17 -4.64 25.53
CA ASP A 60 -15.51 -4.70 26.16
C ASP A 60 -16.61 -3.95 25.39
N VAL A 61 -16.24 -2.92 24.63
CA VAL A 61 -17.21 -2.13 23.84
C VAL A 61 -17.35 -2.60 22.40
N ASN A 62 -16.68 -3.70 22.04
CA ASN A 62 -16.78 -4.27 20.71
C ASN A 62 -18.19 -4.84 20.43
N PRO A 63 -18.71 -4.77 19.19
CA PRO A 63 -20.06 -5.24 18.88
C PRO A 63 -20.37 -6.68 19.28
N LYS A 64 -19.38 -7.59 19.25
CA LYS A 64 -19.57 -9.00 19.65
C LYS A 64 -19.74 -9.12 21.16
N CYS A 65 -18.93 -8.41 21.95
CA CYS A 65 -19.09 -8.37 23.41
C CYS A 65 -20.42 -7.73 23.84
N LEU A 66 -20.84 -6.66 23.16
CA LEU A 66 -22.13 -6.01 23.44
C LEU A 66 -23.33 -6.91 23.10
N LYS A 67 -23.16 -7.82 22.14
CA LYS A 67 -24.19 -8.78 21.74
C LYS A 67 -24.23 -10.01 22.66
N ASP A 68 -23.08 -10.62 22.93
CA ASP A 68 -22.92 -11.77 23.84
C ASP A 68 -21.55 -11.72 24.53
N ALA A 69 -21.53 -11.18 25.75
CA ALA A 69 -20.31 -11.03 26.52
C ALA A 69 -19.71 -12.38 26.95
N ALA A 70 -20.53 -13.41 27.20
CA ALA A 70 -20.02 -14.70 27.65
C ALA A 70 -19.29 -15.42 26.51
N GLU A 71 -19.85 -15.38 25.31
CA GLU A 71 -19.18 -15.89 24.10
C GLU A 71 -17.88 -15.12 23.83
N ASP A 72 -17.93 -13.79 23.82
CA ASP A 72 -16.76 -12.94 23.57
C ASP A 72 -15.63 -13.22 24.58
N TYR A 73 -15.92 -13.21 25.88
CA TYR A 73 -14.93 -13.47 26.93
C TYR A 73 -14.29 -14.85 26.78
N SER A 74 -15.05 -15.88 26.41
CA SER A 74 -14.51 -17.22 26.17
C SER A 74 -13.53 -17.25 24.98
N ALA A 75 -13.78 -16.43 23.95
CA ALA A 75 -12.97 -16.36 22.75
C ALA A 75 -11.67 -15.52 22.92
N ARG A 76 -11.58 -14.68 23.95
CA ARG A 76 -10.39 -13.83 24.22
C ARG A 76 -9.11 -14.60 24.55
N CYS A 77 -9.19 -15.91 24.80
CA CYS A 77 -8.01 -16.77 24.91
C CYS A 77 -7.30 -17.03 23.56
N ASN A 78 -7.92 -16.64 22.44
CA ASN A 78 -7.42 -16.89 21.10
C ASN A 78 -6.84 -15.59 20.47
N PRO A 79 -5.52 -15.51 20.18
CA PRO A 79 -4.93 -14.32 19.58
C PRO A 79 -5.47 -14.01 18.17
N ILE A 80 -5.94 -15.03 17.43
CA ILE A 80 -6.58 -14.85 16.12
C ILE A 80 -7.88 -14.04 16.29
N TYR A 81 -8.66 -14.36 17.31
CA TYR A 81 -9.91 -13.66 17.61
C TYR A 81 -9.64 -12.23 18.07
N ILE A 82 -8.74 -12.06 19.06
CA ILE A 82 -8.36 -10.74 19.58
C ILE A 82 -7.86 -9.83 18.46
N SER A 83 -6.94 -10.32 17.63
CA SER A 83 -6.34 -9.52 16.56
C SER A 83 -7.38 -9.02 15.55
N ARG A 84 -8.36 -9.87 15.22
CA ARG A 84 -9.45 -9.50 14.31
C ARG A 84 -10.44 -8.53 14.94
N VAL A 85 -10.74 -8.67 16.24
CA VAL A 85 -11.56 -7.69 16.98
C VAL A 85 -10.85 -6.34 17.05
N VAL A 86 -9.55 -6.33 17.34
CA VAL A 86 -8.75 -5.10 17.39
C VAL A 86 -8.70 -4.45 16.00
N SER A 87 -8.45 -5.18 14.91
CA SER A 87 -8.50 -4.62 13.54
C SER A 87 -9.80 -3.87 13.27
N ALA A 88 -10.95 -4.43 13.67
CA ALA A 88 -12.25 -3.78 13.52
C ALA A 88 -12.38 -2.53 14.40
N MET A 89 -12.05 -2.64 15.69
CA MET A 89 -12.28 -1.59 16.69
C MET A 89 -11.34 -0.38 16.58
N ILE A 90 -10.27 -0.47 15.78
CA ILE A 90 -9.34 0.66 15.62
C ILE A 90 -9.92 1.73 14.68
N ASN A 91 -10.74 1.35 13.69
CA ASN A 91 -11.51 2.30 12.90
C ASN A 91 -12.95 2.43 13.42
N SER A 92 -13.60 3.56 13.15
CA SER A 92 -14.93 3.87 13.69
C SER A 92 -16.09 3.69 12.70
N ASP A 93 -15.89 2.98 11.59
CA ASP A 93 -16.83 3.02 10.46
C ASP A 93 -18.12 2.22 10.75
N ASP A 94 -18.05 1.21 11.61
CA ASP A 94 -19.18 0.32 11.91
C ASP A 94 -19.66 0.38 13.37
N ASP A 95 -18.87 0.94 14.28
CA ASP A 95 -19.09 0.82 15.72
C ASP A 95 -18.47 1.97 16.53
N LYS A 96 -18.19 1.73 17.82
CA LYS A 96 -17.56 2.69 18.74
C LYS A 96 -16.02 2.67 18.64
N GLY A 97 -15.47 2.34 17.47
CA GLY A 97 -14.04 2.25 17.29
C GLY A 97 -13.28 3.58 17.43
N VAL A 98 -11.96 3.46 17.45
CA VAL A 98 -11.07 4.51 17.98
C VAL A 98 -10.97 5.72 17.05
N LEU A 99 -10.65 5.51 15.77
CA LEU A 99 -10.27 6.58 14.83
C LEU A 99 -11.28 6.73 13.69
N MET A 100 -11.58 8.00 13.38
CA MET A 100 -12.33 8.36 12.16
C MET A 100 -11.35 8.67 11.03
N GLY A 101 -11.47 7.96 9.92
CA GLY A 101 -10.61 8.14 8.74
C GLY A 101 -10.91 9.42 7.97
N GLN A 102 -9.88 10.10 7.45
CA GLN A 102 -10.06 11.23 6.54
C GLN A 102 -8.89 11.39 5.56
N TRP A 103 -9.21 11.40 4.25
CA TRP A 103 -8.23 11.46 3.15
C TRP A 103 -8.45 12.64 2.19
N ASP A 104 -9.53 13.41 2.35
CA ASP A 104 -9.89 14.52 1.46
C ASP A 104 -9.10 15.82 1.71
N GLY A 105 -8.19 15.85 2.69
CA GLY A 105 -7.36 17.00 3.03
C GLY A 105 -8.09 18.12 3.79
N THR A 106 -9.32 17.89 4.22
CA THR A 106 -10.13 18.80 5.02
C THR A 106 -10.35 18.21 6.42
N TYR A 107 -9.59 18.71 7.39
CA TYR A 107 -9.55 18.18 8.75
C TYR A 107 -10.31 19.05 9.77
N ILE A 108 -11.44 19.64 9.34
CA ILE A 108 -12.24 20.52 10.21
C ILE A 108 -12.82 19.72 11.39
N GLY A 109 -12.64 20.25 12.59
CA GLY A 109 -13.18 19.63 13.82
C GLY A 109 -12.36 18.45 14.35
N GLY A 110 -11.13 18.26 13.85
CA GLY A 110 -10.21 17.24 14.33
C GLY A 110 -8.75 17.67 14.19
N VAL A 111 -7.86 16.72 14.40
CA VAL A 111 -6.41 16.85 14.23
C VAL A 111 -6.02 16.37 12.83
N VAL A 112 -5.11 17.11 12.19
CA VAL A 112 -4.50 16.68 10.92
C VAL A 112 -3.74 15.37 11.18
N PRO A 113 -3.98 14.28 10.42
CA PRO A 113 -3.37 12.97 10.67
C PRO A 113 -1.85 12.99 10.84
N SER A 114 -1.15 13.82 10.08
CA SER A 114 0.32 13.95 10.12
C SER A 114 0.86 14.73 11.34
N ASN A 115 -0.01 15.32 12.17
CA ASN A 115 0.38 15.97 13.42
C ASN A 115 0.40 15.00 14.61
N TRP A 116 -0.19 13.81 14.47
CA TRP A 116 -0.09 12.80 15.51
C TRP A 116 1.33 12.23 15.58
N SER A 117 1.79 11.99 16.79
CA SER A 117 3.09 11.37 17.07
C SER A 117 3.04 10.33 18.21
N SER A 118 1.86 10.13 18.83
CA SER A 118 1.68 9.20 19.94
C SER A 118 0.32 8.50 19.85
N SER A 119 0.30 7.20 20.12
CA SER A 119 -0.93 6.42 20.28
C SER A 119 -1.61 6.68 21.62
N VAL A 120 -0.85 7.10 22.63
CA VAL A 120 -1.32 7.40 23.99
C VAL A 120 -2.34 8.54 23.96
N ASP A 121 -2.03 9.62 23.26
CA ASP A 121 -2.92 10.78 23.13
C ASP A 121 -4.25 10.42 22.47
N ILE A 122 -4.21 9.58 21.43
CA ILE A 122 -5.39 9.13 20.71
C ILE A 122 -6.27 8.25 21.60
N LEU A 123 -5.68 7.24 22.25
CA LEU A 123 -6.41 6.31 23.12
C LEU A 123 -7.02 7.01 24.33
N ARG A 124 -6.26 7.93 24.97
CA ARG A 124 -6.76 8.77 26.07
C ARG A 124 -7.88 9.70 25.61
N HIS A 125 -7.78 10.26 24.41
CA HIS A 125 -8.87 11.08 23.83
C HIS A 125 -10.13 10.24 23.65
N TRP A 126 -10.01 9.06 23.04
CA TRP A 126 -11.15 8.17 22.80
C TRP A 126 -11.89 7.80 24.09
N ILE A 127 -11.17 7.39 25.14
CA ILE A 127 -11.81 7.02 26.41
C ILE A 127 -12.40 8.23 27.15
N LYS A 128 -11.72 9.39 27.12
CA LYS A 128 -12.16 10.62 27.78
C LYS A 128 -13.53 11.09 27.29
N TYR A 129 -13.83 10.83 26.03
CA TYR A 129 -15.11 11.15 25.41
C TYR A 129 -15.98 9.91 25.25
N ASP A 130 -16.05 9.02 26.25
CA ASP A 130 -16.97 7.87 26.28
C ASP A 130 -16.94 7.00 25.01
N CYS A 131 -15.73 6.69 24.54
CA CYS A 131 -15.48 5.89 23.33
C CYS A 131 -16.04 6.54 22.04
N HIS A 132 -16.08 7.87 21.97
CA HIS A 132 -16.41 8.58 20.73
C HIS A 132 -15.19 8.63 19.79
N PRO A 133 -15.39 8.48 18.46
CA PRO A 133 -14.29 8.45 17.50
C PRO A 133 -13.40 9.69 17.52
N VAL A 134 -12.09 9.46 17.50
CA VAL A 134 -11.05 10.49 17.43
C VAL A 134 -10.84 10.90 15.98
N LYS A 135 -10.94 12.21 15.74
CA LYS A 135 -10.76 12.83 14.42
C LYS A 135 -9.35 13.41 14.30
N PHE A 136 -8.53 13.10 13.30
CA PHE A 136 -8.70 12.09 12.25
C PHE A 136 -7.48 11.17 12.15
N GLY A 137 -7.66 10.02 11.51
CA GLY A 137 -6.61 9.06 11.19
C GLY A 137 -6.42 8.85 9.68
N GLN A 138 -5.23 8.40 9.31
CA GLN A 138 -4.88 7.80 8.02
C GLN A 138 -4.10 6.50 8.30
N CYS A 139 -3.81 5.69 7.27
CA CYS A 139 -3.35 4.30 7.45
C CYS A 139 -2.23 4.12 8.49
N TRP A 140 -1.19 4.97 8.47
CA TRP A 140 -0.10 4.88 9.45
C TRP A 140 -0.53 5.18 10.89
N VAL A 141 -1.51 6.06 11.09
CA VAL A 141 -2.08 6.38 12.41
C VAL A 141 -2.89 5.18 12.91
N PHE A 142 -3.72 4.59 12.05
CA PHE A 142 -4.47 3.38 12.41
C PHE A 142 -3.52 2.22 12.76
N ALA A 143 -2.52 1.97 11.91
CA ALA A 143 -1.53 0.92 12.15
C ALA A 143 -0.74 1.13 13.44
N ALA A 144 -0.34 2.37 13.74
CA ALA A 144 0.43 2.64 14.95
C ALA A 144 -0.40 2.47 16.24
N VAL A 145 -1.68 2.91 16.23
CA VAL A 145 -2.60 2.66 17.35
C VAL A 145 -2.89 1.17 17.49
N MET A 146 -3.11 0.45 16.40
CA MET A 146 -3.30 -1.01 16.44
C MET A 146 -2.07 -1.73 17.00
N CYS A 147 -0.86 -1.34 16.58
CA CYS A 147 0.40 -1.89 17.08
C CYS A 147 0.49 -1.72 18.60
N THR A 148 0.18 -0.53 19.12
CA THR A 148 0.12 -0.23 20.56
C THR A 148 -0.82 -1.19 21.30
N VAL A 149 -2.06 -1.33 20.83
CA VAL A 149 -3.05 -2.21 21.47
C VAL A 149 -2.59 -3.67 21.46
N LEU A 150 -2.05 -4.16 20.35
CA LEU A 150 -1.56 -5.54 20.26
C LEU A 150 -0.38 -5.79 21.20
N ARG A 151 0.62 -4.89 21.24
CA ARG A 151 1.76 -5.00 22.17
C ARG A 151 1.30 -4.98 23.62
N CYS A 152 0.38 -4.08 23.95
CA CYS A 152 -0.21 -3.96 25.28
C CYS A 152 -0.91 -5.26 25.72
N LEU A 153 -1.59 -5.93 24.79
CA LEU A 153 -2.28 -7.22 25.03
C LEU A 153 -1.33 -8.43 24.96
N GLY A 154 -0.03 -8.20 24.75
CA GLY A 154 1.00 -9.25 24.75
C GLY A 154 1.14 -10.00 23.42
N ILE A 155 0.57 -9.50 22.33
CA ILE A 155 0.77 -10.05 20.98
C ILE A 155 1.97 -9.33 20.35
N PRO A 156 3.08 -10.03 20.04
CA PRO A 156 4.22 -9.39 19.38
C PRO A 156 3.79 -8.81 18.04
N SER A 157 4.08 -7.54 17.81
CA SER A 157 3.62 -6.83 16.62
C SER A 157 4.63 -5.80 16.09
N ARG A 158 4.56 -5.56 14.79
CA ARG A 158 5.38 -4.55 14.09
C ARG A 158 4.58 -3.86 13.00
N VAL A 159 4.88 -2.59 12.77
CA VAL A 159 4.26 -1.79 11.71
C VAL A 159 5.00 -2.06 10.39
N ILE A 160 4.23 -2.26 9.33
CA ILE A 160 4.71 -2.52 7.97
C ILE A 160 4.23 -1.41 7.05
N THR A 161 5.14 -0.90 6.21
CA THR A 161 4.81 0.03 5.13
C THR A 161 5.03 -0.68 3.79
N ASN A 162 4.01 -0.72 2.94
CA ASN A 162 4.08 -1.18 1.57
C ASN A 162 4.06 0.01 0.61
N TYR A 163 4.97 0.07 -0.35
CA TYR A 163 4.97 1.13 -1.37
C TYR A 163 4.33 0.66 -2.66
N GLN A 164 3.73 1.58 -3.41
CA GLN A 164 2.90 1.25 -4.59
C GLN A 164 1.81 0.23 -4.21
N SER A 165 1.10 0.48 -3.11
CA SER A 165 0.11 -0.43 -2.55
C SER A 165 -1.18 -0.36 -3.37
N ALA A 166 -1.54 -1.48 -3.99
CA ALA A 166 -2.78 -1.56 -4.75
C ALA A 166 -3.99 -1.62 -3.82
N HIS A 167 -5.07 -0.93 -4.17
CA HIS A 167 -6.39 -1.11 -3.58
C HIS A 167 -7.29 -1.59 -4.71
N ASP A 168 -7.40 -2.92 -4.81
CA ASP A 168 -8.25 -3.62 -5.76
C ASP A 168 -9.65 -3.78 -5.16
N THR A 169 -10.65 -3.15 -5.78
CA THR A 169 -12.01 -3.10 -5.24
C THR A 169 -12.93 -4.21 -5.76
N ASP A 170 -12.55 -4.89 -6.86
CA ASP A 170 -13.32 -6.01 -7.40
C ASP A 170 -12.63 -7.37 -7.19
N GLN A 171 -11.46 -7.36 -6.53
CA GLN A 171 -10.67 -8.51 -6.12
C GLN A 171 -10.30 -9.39 -7.32
N ASN A 172 -10.02 -8.82 -8.48
CA ASN A 172 -9.60 -9.59 -9.67
C ASN A 172 -8.06 -9.67 -9.82
N LEU A 173 -7.31 -9.09 -8.87
CA LEU A 173 -5.85 -8.92 -8.83
C LEU A 173 -5.29 -7.99 -9.92
N VAL A 174 -6.14 -7.14 -10.49
CA VAL A 174 -5.81 -6.22 -11.56
C VAL A 174 -6.28 -4.81 -11.22
N ILE A 175 -5.36 -3.86 -11.21
CA ILE A 175 -5.68 -2.44 -11.04
C ILE A 175 -5.84 -1.80 -12.41
N ASP A 176 -7.05 -1.33 -12.70
CA ASP A 176 -7.33 -0.61 -13.93
C ASP A 176 -7.09 0.90 -13.79
N GLU A 177 -6.31 1.48 -14.70
CA GLU A 177 -6.17 2.92 -14.84
C GLU A 177 -6.75 3.41 -16.16
N TYR A 178 -7.58 4.45 -16.10
CA TYR A 178 -8.29 4.98 -17.27
C TYR A 178 -7.84 6.40 -17.61
N PHE A 179 -7.30 6.59 -18.81
CA PHE A 179 -6.93 7.90 -19.35
C PHE A 179 -7.78 8.26 -20.56
N SER A 180 -8.19 9.53 -20.67
CA SER A 180 -8.89 10.02 -21.87
C SER A 180 -7.94 10.41 -23.01
N ASP A 181 -8.42 10.34 -24.25
CA ASP A 181 -7.70 10.77 -25.46
C ASP A 181 -7.57 12.30 -25.63
N TYR A 182 -8.48 13.08 -25.01
CA TYR A 182 -8.45 14.56 -25.03
C TYR A 182 -7.61 15.22 -23.94
N GLY A 183 -7.06 14.43 -23.02
CA GLY A 183 -6.21 14.96 -21.96
C GLY A 183 -5.85 13.87 -20.99
N VAL A 184 -4.63 13.95 -20.46
CA VAL A 184 -4.12 12.98 -19.49
C VAL A 184 -4.71 13.29 -18.12
N ARG A 185 -6.03 13.21 -18.01
CA ARG A 185 -6.79 13.26 -16.77
C ARG A 185 -7.24 11.83 -16.48
N PRO A 186 -6.80 11.25 -15.35
CA PRO A 186 -7.37 9.99 -14.88
C PRO A 186 -8.89 10.15 -14.78
N LYS A 187 -9.66 9.20 -15.31
CA LYS A 187 -11.06 9.08 -14.91
C LYS A 187 -11.10 8.53 -13.48
N ARG A 188 -12.10 8.93 -12.70
CA ARG A 188 -12.34 8.30 -11.40
C ARG A 188 -12.51 6.79 -11.61
N ASN A 189 -11.64 6.02 -10.98
CA ASN A 189 -11.82 4.59 -10.74
C ASN A 189 -11.98 4.38 -9.23
N LEU A 190 -12.59 3.28 -8.83
CA LEU A 190 -12.60 2.82 -7.44
C LEU A 190 -11.25 2.20 -7.08
N ASP A 191 -10.59 1.51 -8.03
CA ASP A 191 -9.24 1.02 -7.83
C ASP A 191 -8.23 2.17 -7.80
N SER A 192 -7.24 2.02 -6.93
CA SER A 192 -6.16 2.99 -6.80
C SER A 192 -4.85 2.30 -6.46
N VAL A 193 -3.73 2.94 -6.79
CA VAL A 193 -2.42 2.57 -6.25
C VAL A 193 -1.97 3.71 -5.35
N TRP A 194 -1.80 3.41 -4.08
CA TRP A 194 -1.33 4.36 -3.08
C TRP A 194 0.19 4.39 -3.12
N ASN A 195 0.78 5.58 -2.96
CA ASN A 195 2.24 5.76 -2.90
C ASN A 195 2.84 4.88 -1.80
N TYR A 196 2.13 4.82 -0.68
CA TYR A 196 2.36 3.85 0.37
C TYR A 196 1.08 3.56 1.14
N HIS A 197 1.02 2.38 1.73
CA HIS A 197 0.00 1.97 2.68
C HIS A 197 0.67 1.32 3.89
N VAL A 198 0.04 1.40 5.06
CA VAL A 198 0.65 0.99 6.32
C VAL A 198 -0.33 0.11 7.10
N TRP A 199 0.13 -1.08 7.48
CA TRP A 199 -0.61 -2.04 8.30
C TRP A 199 0.27 -2.60 9.43
N VAL A 200 -0.24 -3.59 10.15
CA VAL A 200 0.47 -4.26 11.25
C VAL A 200 0.66 -5.74 10.94
N GLU A 201 1.80 -6.30 11.32
CA GLU A 201 1.94 -7.75 11.47
C GLU A 201 1.86 -8.14 12.94
N GLY A 202 1.07 -9.16 13.26
CA GLY A 202 1.04 -9.82 14.58
C GLY A 202 1.61 -11.23 14.50
N TRP A 203 2.46 -11.62 15.45
CA TRP A 203 3.05 -12.97 15.52
C TRP A 203 2.12 -13.91 16.29
N MET A 204 1.62 -14.96 15.62
CA MET A 204 0.79 -15.97 16.25
C MET A 204 0.80 -17.30 15.48
N ARG A 205 0.32 -18.36 16.12
CA ARG A 205 0.06 -19.64 15.46
C ARG A 205 -1.29 -19.64 14.76
N ARG A 206 -1.46 -20.45 13.72
CA ARG A 206 -2.68 -20.62 12.92
C ARG A 206 -3.17 -22.07 12.94
N PRO A 207 -3.49 -22.63 14.13
CA PRO A 207 -4.02 -24.00 14.24
C PRO A 207 -5.38 -24.17 13.54
N ASP A 208 -6.06 -23.06 13.23
CA ASP A 208 -7.32 -23.01 12.49
C ASP A 208 -7.16 -23.19 10.97
N LEU A 209 -5.93 -23.09 10.44
CA LEU A 209 -5.62 -23.24 9.02
C LEU A 209 -4.84 -24.52 8.70
N SER A 210 -3.90 -24.90 9.55
CA SER A 210 -2.98 -26.00 9.27
C SER A 210 -2.52 -26.69 10.55
N GLN A 211 -2.50 -28.03 10.56
CA GLN A 211 -2.00 -28.81 11.70
C GLN A 211 -0.47 -28.85 11.77
N ASP A 212 0.22 -28.64 10.65
CA ASP A 212 1.67 -28.71 10.50
C ASP A 212 2.38 -27.35 10.70
N SER A 213 1.68 -26.36 11.25
CA SER A 213 2.22 -25.00 11.51
C SER A 213 2.66 -24.25 10.24
N LEU A 214 2.19 -24.66 9.05
CA LEU A 214 2.56 -24.03 7.76
C LEU A 214 2.29 -22.51 7.74
N TYR A 215 1.22 -22.07 8.39
CA TYR A 215 0.80 -20.67 8.42
C TYR A 215 1.08 -19.95 9.75
N ASP A 216 1.86 -20.57 10.64
CA ASP A 216 2.32 -19.93 11.87
C ASP A 216 3.30 -18.78 11.56
N GLY A 217 3.40 -17.82 12.48
CA GLY A 217 4.33 -16.69 12.38
C GLY A 217 3.61 -15.37 12.16
N TRP A 218 4.17 -14.50 11.31
CA TRP A 218 3.61 -13.18 11.02
C TRP A 218 2.29 -13.24 10.26
N GLN A 219 1.30 -12.50 10.77
CA GLN A 219 -0.02 -12.36 10.19
C GLN A 219 -0.30 -10.87 9.93
N VAL A 220 -0.66 -10.52 8.69
CA VAL A 220 -1.12 -9.19 8.33
C VAL A 220 -2.45 -8.89 9.01
N LEU A 221 -2.53 -7.70 9.58
CA LEU A 221 -3.68 -7.12 10.23
C LEU A 221 -3.77 -5.66 9.81
N ASP A 222 -4.85 -5.30 9.12
CA ASP A 222 -5.03 -3.94 8.65
C ASP A 222 -6.27 -3.31 9.32
N PRO A 223 -6.08 -2.25 10.13
CA PRO A 223 -7.18 -1.51 10.73
C PRO A 223 -7.79 -0.43 9.81
N THR A 224 -7.21 -0.19 8.64
CA THR A 224 -7.68 0.83 7.71
C THR A 224 -8.99 0.38 7.05
N PRO A 225 -10.07 1.18 7.07
CA PRO A 225 -11.37 0.79 6.53
C PRO A 225 -11.40 0.88 4.99
N GLN A 226 -10.70 -0.04 4.32
CA GLN A 226 -10.69 -0.15 2.85
C GLN A 226 -11.78 -1.11 2.37
N GLU A 227 -11.71 -2.38 2.79
CA GLU A 227 -12.66 -3.42 2.39
C GLU A 227 -13.43 -4.00 3.57
N ARG A 228 -14.69 -4.37 3.31
CA ARG A 228 -15.51 -5.05 4.32
C ARG A 228 -15.27 -6.55 4.27
N SER A 229 -14.86 -7.12 5.39
CA SER A 229 -14.76 -8.57 5.57
C SER A 229 -15.93 -9.09 6.41
N SER A 230 -16.77 -9.95 5.81
CA SER A 230 -18.01 -10.46 6.42
C SER A 230 -18.95 -9.35 6.93
N GLY A 231 -18.97 -8.21 6.21
CA GLY A 231 -19.82 -7.07 6.51
C GLY A 231 -19.24 -6.04 7.48
N THR A 232 -18.02 -6.22 8.00
CA THR A 232 -17.35 -5.27 8.90
C THR A 232 -16.03 -4.81 8.31
N TYR A 233 -15.67 -3.53 8.49
CA TYR A 233 -14.35 -2.99 8.14
C TYR A 233 -13.28 -3.53 9.09
N CYS A 234 -12.74 -4.69 8.71
CA CYS A 234 -11.64 -5.36 9.37
C CYS A 234 -10.88 -6.21 8.36
N CYS A 235 -9.60 -6.42 8.60
CA CYS A 235 -8.74 -7.20 7.72
C CYS A 235 -7.77 -8.07 8.53
N GLY A 236 -7.69 -9.34 8.15
CA GLY A 236 -6.79 -10.32 8.76
C GLY A 236 -7.37 -11.00 10.02
N PRO A 237 -6.58 -11.84 10.71
CA PRO A 237 -5.17 -12.13 10.46
C PRO A 237 -4.94 -12.95 9.18
N ALA A 238 -4.11 -12.41 8.29
CA ALA A 238 -3.73 -13.00 7.01
C ALA A 238 -2.29 -13.53 7.06
N PRO A 239 -2.02 -14.85 6.92
CA PRO A 239 -0.65 -15.34 7.03
C PRO A 239 0.24 -14.75 5.94
N VAL A 240 1.36 -14.12 6.33
CA VAL A 240 2.37 -13.61 5.37
C VAL A 240 2.86 -14.74 4.46
N LYS A 241 2.97 -15.95 5.00
CA LYS A 241 3.31 -17.15 4.22
C LYS A 241 2.28 -17.50 3.14
N ALA A 242 0.99 -17.31 3.40
CA ALA A 242 -0.06 -17.55 2.40
C ALA A 242 0.00 -16.49 1.29
N ILE A 243 0.32 -15.24 1.65
CA ILE A 243 0.52 -14.15 0.70
C ILE A 243 1.73 -14.46 -0.20
N LEU A 244 2.88 -14.85 0.36
CA LEU A 244 4.08 -15.21 -0.41
C LEU A 244 3.83 -16.29 -1.47
N GLU A 245 3.09 -17.34 -1.09
CA GLU A 245 2.84 -18.51 -1.95
C GLU A 245 1.56 -18.36 -2.81
N GLY A 246 0.86 -17.22 -2.72
CA GLY A 246 -0.38 -16.96 -3.47
C GLY A 246 -1.57 -17.84 -3.07
N HIS A 247 -1.58 -18.38 -1.84
CA HIS A 247 -2.66 -19.22 -1.30
C HIS A 247 -3.87 -18.38 -0.88
N THR A 248 -4.56 -17.80 -1.87
CA THR A 248 -5.66 -16.84 -1.67
C THR A 248 -6.98 -17.47 -1.19
N ASP A 249 -7.06 -18.80 -1.11
CA ASP A 249 -8.25 -19.56 -0.72
C ASP A 249 -8.37 -19.81 0.80
N VAL A 250 -7.40 -19.34 1.59
CA VAL A 250 -7.44 -19.47 3.06
C VAL A 250 -7.90 -18.19 3.75
N LYS A 251 -8.44 -18.32 4.95
CA LYS A 251 -8.86 -17.18 5.78
C LYS A 251 -7.67 -16.51 6.48
N TYR A 252 -7.70 -15.20 6.72
CA TYR A 252 -8.74 -14.23 6.39
C TYR A 252 -8.21 -13.27 5.34
N ASP A 253 -9.07 -12.79 4.44
CA ASP A 253 -8.80 -11.60 3.60
C ASP A 253 -7.57 -11.69 2.68
N ILE A 254 -7.05 -12.90 2.42
CA ILE A 254 -5.84 -13.11 1.61
C ILE A 254 -5.96 -12.58 0.18
N PRO A 255 -7.09 -12.74 -0.54
CA PRO A 255 -7.22 -12.16 -1.87
C PRO A 255 -6.96 -10.65 -1.90
N PHE A 256 -7.53 -9.93 -0.92
CA PHE A 256 -7.34 -8.49 -0.78
C PHE A 256 -5.86 -8.17 -0.51
N VAL A 257 -5.29 -8.73 0.56
CA VAL A 257 -3.88 -8.44 0.95
C VAL A 257 -2.88 -8.88 -0.12
N TYR A 258 -3.16 -9.98 -0.83
CA TYR A 258 -2.33 -10.42 -1.95
C TYR A 258 -2.38 -9.42 -3.11
N GLY A 259 -3.57 -8.89 -3.43
CA GLY A 259 -3.74 -7.82 -4.40
C GLY A 259 -2.92 -6.58 -4.05
N GLU A 260 -2.90 -6.19 -2.78
CA GLU A 260 -2.16 -5.00 -2.31
C GLU A 260 -0.66 -5.02 -2.66
N VAL A 261 -0.06 -6.21 -2.75
CA VAL A 261 1.38 -6.40 -2.97
C VAL A 261 1.75 -7.05 -4.31
N ASN A 262 0.80 -7.65 -5.04
CA ASN A 262 1.08 -8.36 -6.29
C ASN A 262 0.18 -7.96 -7.49
N ALA A 263 -0.81 -7.08 -7.33
CA ALA A 263 -1.75 -6.81 -8.44
C ALA A 263 -1.05 -6.32 -9.72
N ASP A 264 -1.49 -6.84 -10.87
CA ASP A 264 -1.06 -6.33 -12.17
C ASP A 264 -1.75 -5.00 -12.46
N LYS A 265 -1.01 -3.99 -12.91
CA LYS A 265 -1.55 -2.70 -13.30
C LYS A 265 -1.80 -2.65 -14.80
N ILE A 266 -3.05 -2.42 -15.20
CA ILE A 266 -3.44 -2.26 -16.60
C ILE A 266 -3.85 -0.81 -16.87
N THR A 267 -3.17 -0.19 -17.84
CA THR A 267 -3.57 1.14 -18.31
C THR A 267 -4.42 1.03 -19.56
N TRP A 268 -5.54 1.74 -19.55
CA TRP A 268 -6.53 1.84 -20.63
C TRP A 268 -6.62 3.27 -21.15
N LEU A 269 -6.59 3.40 -22.48
CA LEU A 269 -6.99 4.61 -23.18
C LEU A 269 -8.48 4.54 -23.49
N VAL A 270 -9.24 5.52 -23.02
CA VAL A 270 -10.67 5.69 -23.30
C VAL A 270 -10.82 6.74 -24.41
N MET A 271 -11.28 6.28 -25.56
CA MET A 271 -11.50 7.11 -26.74
C MET A 271 -12.79 7.94 -26.63
N ALA A 272 -12.92 8.99 -27.43
CA ALA A 272 -14.10 9.85 -27.54
C ALA A 272 -15.43 9.09 -27.68
N ASN A 273 -15.42 7.97 -28.41
CA ASN A 273 -16.57 7.11 -28.67
C ASN A 273 -16.89 6.14 -27.52
N GLY A 274 -16.17 6.22 -26.39
CA GLY A 274 -16.33 5.36 -25.22
C GLY A 274 -15.59 4.03 -25.29
N SER A 275 -15.00 3.67 -26.43
CA SER A 275 -14.20 2.44 -26.54
C SER A 275 -12.93 2.51 -25.69
N LYS A 276 -12.56 1.36 -25.09
CA LYS A 276 -11.36 1.20 -24.26
C LYS A 276 -10.30 0.44 -25.06
N LYS A 277 -9.05 0.89 -24.98
CA LYS A 277 -7.88 0.20 -25.56
C LYS A 277 -6.82 0.03 -24.49
N LYS A 278 -6.36 -1.21 -24.25
CA LYS A 278 -5.21 -1.47 -23.38
C LYS A 278 -3.94 -0.89 -24.03
N ILE A 279 -3.19 -0.09 -23.27
CA ILE A 279 -1.98 0.60 -23.76
C ILE A 279 -0.73 0.26 -22.95
N LEU A 280 -0.89 -0.20 -21.71
CA LEU A 280 0.20 -0.66 -20.86
C LEU A 280 -0.28 -1.83 -19.99
N SER A 281 0.64 -2.76 -19.73
CA SER A 281 0.53 -3.78 -18.70
C SER A 281 1.80 -3.72 -17.89
N ASP A 282 1.67 -3.54 -16.60
CA ASP A 282 2.76 -3.47 -15.65
C ASP A 282 2.51 -4.52 -14.57
N THR A 283 3.42 -5.46 -14.45
CA THR A 283 3.29 -6.63 -13.58
C THR A 283 4.32 -6.58 -12.44
N LYS A 284 4.87 -5.40 -12.16
CA LYS A 284 6.04 -5.27 -11.28
C LYS A 284 5.98 -4.07 -10.35
N THR A 285 5.27 -3.01 -10.70
CA THR A 285 5.35 -1.78 -9.89
C THR A 285 4.64 -1.91 -8.55
N VAL A 286 3.60 -2.73 -8.43
CA VAL A 286 2.86 -2.90 -7.16
C VAL A 286 3.72 -3.63 -6.13
N GLY A 287 3.64 -3.21 -4.87
CA GLY A 287 4.23 -3.93 -3.74
C GLY A 287 5.75 -3.81 -3.63
N GLN A 288 6.28 -2.59 -3.53
CA GLN A 288 7.73 -2.34 -3.50
C GLN A 288 8.23 -1.96 -2.10
N ASN A 289 9.51 -2.22 -1.86
CA ASN A 289 10.24 -1.80 -0.65
C ASN A 289 9.44 -2.01 0.65
N ILE A 290 8.80 -3.17 0.82
CA ILE A 290 7.97 -3.45 2.00
C ILE A 290 8.86 -3.36 3.22
N SER A 291 8.55 -2.43 4.12
CA SER A 291 9.49 -1.91 5.11
C SER A 291 8.98 -2.05 6.53
N THR A 292 9.88 -2.36 7.45
CA THR A 292 9.62 -2.28 8.90
C THR A 292 10.85 -1.76 9.63
N LYS A 293 10.68 -1.39 10.90
CA LYS A 293 11.79 -0.99 11.77
C LYS A 293 12.63 -2.22 12.13
N ALA A 294 13.95 -2.12 11.99
CA ALA A 294 14.86 -3.20 12.35
C ALA A 294 14.92 -3.42 13.86
N VAL A 295 15.15 -4.67 14.27
CA VAL A 295 15.31 -5.05 15.67
C VAL A 295 16.52 -4.34 16.27
N GLY A 296 16.30 -3.62 17.38
CA GLY A 296 17.38 -2.97 18.14
C GLY A 296 18.02 -1.75 17.46
N SER A 297 17.47 -1.24 16.35
CA SER A 297 17.92 0.02 15.73
C SER A 297 16.76 0.78 15.06
N ASP A 298 16.99 2.05 14.72
CA ASP A 298 16.02 2.86 13.97
C ASP A 298 16.19 2.72 12.44
N SER A 299 16.97 1.74 12.00
CA SER A 299 17.22 1.49 10.58
C SER A 299 16.03 0.79 9.90
N ARG A 300 15.92 1.01 8.59
CA ARG A 300 14.92 0.35 7.74
C ARG A 300 15.33 -1.08 7.46
N GLN A 301 14.43 -2.02 7.75
CA GLN A 301 14.52 -3.39 7.30
C GLN A 301 13.56 -3.59 6.12
N ASP A 302 14.11 -4.00 4.98
CA ASP A 302 13.33 -4.46 3.83
C ASP A 302 12.90 -5.91 4.05
N ILE A 303 11.62 -6.19 3.87
CA ILE A 303 11.00 -7.51 4.02
C ILE A 303 10.16 -7.89 2.79
N THR A 304 10.40 -7.25 1.64
CA THR A 304 9.65 -7.52 0.39
C THR A 304 9.68 -9.00 0.01
N ASP A 305 10.81 -9.67 0.25
CA ASP A 305 11.02 -11.09 -0.02
C ASP A 305 10.17 -12.03 0.87
N GLN A 306 9.58 -11.51 1.95
CA GLN A 306 8.64 -12.24 2.80
C GLN A 306 7.22 -12.22 2.24
N TYR A 307 6.89 -11.25 1.37
CA TYR A 307 5.55 -11.07 0.81
C TYR A 307 5.42 -11.53 -0.63
N LYS A 308 6.50 -11.46 -1.41
CA LYS A 308 6.49 -11.92 -2.80
C LYS A 308 7.85 -12.45 -3.25
N HIS A 309 7.81 -13.33 -4.24
CA HIS A 309 9.03 -13.83 -4.86
C HIS A 309 9.68 -12.76 -5.74
N PRO A 310 11.02 -12.81 -5.95
CA PRO A 310 11.71 -11.77 -6.72
C PRO A 310 11.21 -11.64 -8.17
N GLU A 311 10.70 -10.47 -8.51
CA GLU A 311 10.35 -10.08 -9.87
C GLU A 311 11.63 -9.78 -10.66
N GLY A 312 11.79 -10.39 -11.84
CA GLY A 312 13.07 -10.34 -12.55
C GLY A 312 13.54 -8.91 -12.88
N HIS A 313 14.74 -8.52 -12.41
CA HIS A 313 15.40 -7.26 -12.79
C HIS A 313 16.46 -7.44 -13.89
N THR A 314 16.60 -6.37 -14.68
CA THR A 314 17.59 -6.14 -15.73
C THR A 314 18.92 -5.63 -15.15
N SER A 315 19.77 -6.51 -14.62
CA SER A 315 21.25 -6.41 -14.73
C SER A 315 21.98 -7.54 -13.98
N GLU A 316 22.96 -8.11 -14.68
CA GLU A 316 24.04 -9.07 -14.36
C GLU A 316 23.81 -10.34 -13.50
N HIS A 317 22.80 -10.45 -12.62
CA HIS A 317 22.57 -11.67 -11.84
C HIS A 317 21.53 -12.61 -12.50
N VAL A 318 21.75 -12.91 -13.78
CA VAL A 318 20.78 -13.56 -14.68
C VAL A 318 20.32 -14.96 -14.21
N ARG A 319 21.11 -15.71 -13.42
CA ARG A 319 20.76 -17.10 -13.07
C ARG A 319 19.81 -17.26 -11.87
N LEU A 320 19.94 -16.45 -10.82
CA LEU A 320 19.05 -16.51 -9.63
C LEU A 320 17.72 -15.78 -9.89
N CYS A 321 17.77 -14.68 -10.64
CA CYS A 321 16.58 -13.90 -11.00
C CYS A 321 15.61 -14.67 -11.90
N SER A 322 16.09 -15.58 -12.76
CA SER A 322 15.19 -16.38 -13.61
C SER A 322 14.32 -17.34 -12.82
N SER A 323 14.85 -18.02 -11.79
CA SER A 323 14.03 -18.93 -10.98
C SER A 323 13.07 -18.20 -10.04
N GLY A 324 13.47 -17.04 -9.50
CA GLY A 324 12.61 -16.21 -8.65
C GLY A 324 11.41 -15.67 -9.44
N SER A 325 11.66 -15.12 -10.64
CA SER A 325 10.61 -14.57 -11.50
C SER A 325 9.64 -15.65 -12.03
N VAL A 326 10.11 -16.88 -12.25
CA VAL A 326 9.22 -17.99 -12.62
C VAL A 326 8.34 -18.40 -11.45
N LYS A 327 8.87 -18.39 -10.21
CA LYS A 327 8.08 -18.69 -9.01
C LYS A 327 7.05 -17.61 -8.70
N GLU A 328 7.44 -16.34 -8.80
CA GLU A 328 6.52 -15.21 -8.67
C GLU A 328 5.35 -15.37 -9.63
N ARG A 329 5.61 -15.51 -10.93
CA ARG A 329 4.53 -15.63 -11.90
C ARG A 329 3.68 -16.88 -11.70
N ALA A 330 4.28 -18.01 -11.32
CA ALA A 330 3.52 -19.21 -11.02
C ALA A 330 2.60 -19.03 -9.80
N ALA A 331 3.06 -18.34 -8.75
CA ALA A 331 2.25 -18.02 -7.58
C ALA A 331 1.10 -17.07 -7.95
N TYR A 332 1.38 -16.03 -8.74
CA TYR A 332 0.39 -15.10 -9.24
C TYR A 332 -0.68 -15.77 -10.10
N ASP A 333 -0.26 -16.56 -11.10
CA ASP A 333 -1.18 -17.26 -12.00
C ASP A 333 -2.10 -18.22 -11.23
N GLU A 334 -1.59 -18.84 -10.16
CA GLU A 334 -2.39 -19.69 -9.29
C GLU A 334 -3.34 -18.88 -8.40
N ALA A 335 -2.90 -17.73 -7.86
CA ALA A 335 -3.76 -16.81 -7.13
C ALA A 335 -4.91 -16.30 -8.01
N VAL A 336 -4.64 -15.88 -9.25
CA VAL A 336 -5.67 -15.45 -10.22
C VAL A 336 -6.65 -16.57 -10.51
N LYS A 337 -6.19 -17.81 -10.70
CA LYS A 337 -7.08 -18.96 -10.91
C LYS A 337 -7.99 -19.20 -9.71
N ARG A 338 -7.47 -19.13 -8.49
CA ARG A 338 -8.25 -19.31 -7.26
C ARG A 338 -9.33 -18.24 -7.11
N VAL A 339 -9.05 -17.02 -7.54
CA VAL A 339 -9.93 -15.86 -7.34
C VAL A 339 -10.94 -15.68 -8.48
N THR A 340 -10.53 -15.86 -9.74
CA THR A 340 -11.36 -15.53 -10.93
C THR A 340 -11.87 -16.76 -11.70
N GLY A 341 -11.25 -17.94 -11.52
CA GLY A 341 -11.58 -19.14 -12.29
C GLY A 341 -11.27 -19.07 -13.80
N LEU A 342 -10.58 -18.03 -14.28
CA LEU A 342 -10.29 -17.79 -15.70
C LEU A 342 -8.80 -17.94 -16.02
N LYS A 343 -8.49 -18.20 -17.31
CA LYS A 343 -7.14 -18.17 -17.87
C LYS A 343 -6.91 -16.89 -18.66
N GLU A 344 -5.69 -16.37 -18.58
CA GLU A 344 -5.22 -15.08 -19.11
C GLU A 344 -5.59 -14.75 -20.56
N SER A 345 -5.74 -13.44 -20.78
CA SER A 345 -5.68 -12.79 -22.10
C SER A 345 -4.26 -12.28 -22.36
N GLN A 346 -3.57 -12.84 -23.36
CA GLN A 346 -2.28 -12.32 -23.81
C GLN A 346 -2.44 -10.91 -24.36
N THR A 347 -1.54 -10.00 -23.98
CA THR A 347 -1.57 -8.62 -24.45
C THR A 347 -0.29 -8.24 -25.20
N PRO A 348 -0.41 -7.56 -26.35
CA PRO A 348 0.72 -7.26 -27.22
C PRO A 348 1.61 -6.16 -26.66
N ARG A 349 2.93 -6.26 -26.90
CA ARG A 349 3.90 -5.21 -26.57
C ARG A 349 3.69 -3.97 -27.46
N PRO A 350 3.70 -2.75 -26.91
CA PRO A 350 3.64 -1.53 -27.71
C PRO A 350 4.92 -1.34 -28.54
N SER A 351 4.79 -0.81 -29.76
CA SER A 351 5.89 -0.62 -30.72
C SER A 351 6.72 0.67 -30.49
N VAL A 352 6.29 1.50 -29.54
CA VAL A 352 7.01 2.70 -29.07
C VAL A 352 7.08 2.65 -27.55
N GLN A 353 8.29 2.82 -27.02
CA GLN A 353 8.60 2.85 -25.61
C GLN A 353 8.91 4.29 -25.20
N MET A 354 8.35 4.70 -24.06
CA MET A 354 8.65 5.99 -23.46
C MET A 354 9.19 5.77 -22.05
N LYS A 355 10.12 6.62 -21.61
CA LYS A 355 10.62 6.64 -20.24
C LYS A 355 10.76 8.09 -19.79
N LEU A 356 9.95 8.49 -18.82
CA LEU A 356 10.08 9.75 -18.13
C LEU A 356 11.03 9.61 -16.94
N SER A 357 11.82 10.63 -16.65
CA SER A 357 12.79 10.64 -15.54
C SER A 357 13.07 12.07 -15.08
N LEU A 358 13.49 12.23 -13.83
CA LEU A 358 13.97 13.50 -13.30
C LEU A 358 15.32 13.90 -13.90
N ASP A 359 15.51 15.20 -14.12
CA ASP A 359 16.79 15.82 -14.50
C ASP A 359 17.38 16.62 -13.32
N GLY A 360 17.77 15.87 -12.28
CA GLY A 360 18.26 16.38 -11.00
C GLY A 360 17.32 16.09 -9.85
N VAL A 361 17.76 16.40 -8.62
CA VAL A 361 16.94 16.24 -7.41
C VAL A 361 15.91 17.37 -7.37
N PRO A 362 14.60 17.06 -7.25
CA PRO A 362 13.60 18.10 -7.07
C PRO A 362 13.80 18.79 -5.72
N LEU A 363 13.68 20.12 -5.68
CA LEU A 363 13.78 20.91 -4.45
C LEU A 363 12.51 21.74 -4.29
N ASN A 364 11.99 21.80 -3.07
CA ASN A 364 10.86 22.66 -2.76
C ASN A 364 11.18 24.13 -3.08
N GLY A 365 10.39 24.71 -3.98
CA GLY A 365 10.51 26.07 -4.50
C GLY A 365 11.30 26.25 -5.79
N ALA A 366 11.92 25.20 -6.32
CA ALA A 366 12.67 25.23 -7.57
C ALA A 366 11.90 24.57 -8.73
N ASP A 367 12.13 25.06 -9.95
CA ASP A 367 11.55 24.45 -11.16
C ASP A 367 11.94 22.97 -11.29
N ILE A 368 10.98 22.13 -11.67
CA ILE A 368 11.20 20.69 -11.83
C ILE A 368 11.62 20.45 -13.27
N ARG A 369 12.78 19.83 -13.44
CA ARG A 369 13.30 19.46 -14.76
C ARG A 369 13.12 17.97 -14.99
N LEU A 370 12.65 17.64 -16.18
CA LEU A 370 12.29 16.28 -16.56
C LEU A 370 12.94 15.96 -17.90
N LYS A 371 13.26 14.68 -18.06
CA LYS A 371 13.78 14.12 -19.30
C LYS A 371 12.86 13.00 -19.75
N LEU A 372 12.19 13.21 -20.88
CA LEU A 372 11.39 12.20 -21.57
C LEU A 372 12.25 11.56 -22.67
N LEU A 373 12.51 10.27 -22.55
CA LEU A 373 13.14 9.47 -23.59
C LEU A 373 12.04 8.73 -24.38
N VAL A 374 12.01 8.90 -25.69
CA VAL A 374 11.09 8.19 -26.60
C VAL A 374 11.92 7.33 -27.54
N LYS A 375 11.64 6.03 -27.59
CA LYS A 375 12.34 5.04 -28.43
C LYS A 375 11.33 4.23 -29.23
N SER A 376 11.63 3.96 -30.50
CA SER A 376 10.84 3.04 -31.31
C SER A 376 11.69 1.94 -31.90
N GLU A 377 11.12 0.74 -31.95
CA GLU A 377 11.67 -0.42 -32.67
C GLU A 377 11.04 -0.57 -34.06
N ASN A 378 10.28 0.43 -34.51
CA ASN A 378 9.68 0.42 -35.83
C ASN A 378 10.72 0.67 -36.91
N SER A 379 10.56 -0.03 -38.03
CA SER A 379 11.42 0.06 -39.22
C SER A 379 11.12 1.28 -40.10
N LYS A 380 10.11 2.09 -39.76
CA LYS A 380 9.70 3.30 -40.49
C LYS A 380 9.66 4.50 -39.55
N ALA A 381 9.91 5.69 -40.10
CA ALA A 381 9.77 6.95 -39.37
C ALA A 381 8.31 7.13 -38.93
N GLN A 382 8.12 7.77 -37.78
CA GLN A 382 6.81 7.95 -37.17
C GLN A 382 6.62 9.39 -36.72
N ASP A 383 5.56 10.03 -37.20
CA ASP A 383 5.11 11.30 -36.67
C ASP A 383 4.22 11.06 -35.46
N LEU A 384 4.64 11.60 -34.32
CA LEU A 384 4.02 11.45 -33.02
C LEU A 384 3.61 12.81 -32.48
N THR A 385 2.39 12.93 -31.97
CA THR A 385 2.01 14.05 -31.11
C THR A 385 2.08 13.58 -29.66
N LEU A 386 3.00 14.14 -28.91
CA LEU A 386 3.19 13.88 -27.47
C LEU A 386 2.32 14.85 -26.68
N LYS A 387 1.49 14.31 -25.79
CA LYS A 387 0.71 15.08 -24.81
C LYS A 387 1.22 14.75 -23.42
N MET A 388 1.57 15.77 -22.67
CA MET A 388 2.11 15.65 -21.32
C MET A 388 1.31 16.49 -20.34
N SER A 389 1.16 16.00 -19.11
CA SER A 389 0.54 16.76 -18.02
C SER A 389 1.22 16.46 -16.70
N ALA A 390 1.12 17.40 -15.77
CA ALA A 390 1.52 17.21 -14.39
C ALA A 390 0.37 17.63 -13.45
N GLN A 391 0.19 16.89 -12.36
CA GLN A 391 -0.91 17.08 -11.41
C GLN A 391 -0.43 16.87 -9.98
N VAL A 392 -1.02 17.62 -9.04
CA VAL A 392 -0.92 17.35 -7.61
C VAL A 392 -1.77 16.13 -7.28
N MET A 393 -1.15 15.16 -6.61
CA MET A 393 -1.77 13.93 -6.14
C MET A 393 -1.75 13.87 -4.62
N ARG A 394 -2.76 13.21 -4.06
CA ARG A 394 -2.74 12.74 -2.66
C ARG A 394 -1.95 11.44 -2.60
N TYR A 395 -1.42 11.10 -1.43
CA TYR A 395 -0.67 9.85 -1.24
C TYR A 395 -1.47 8.59 -1.60
N THR A 396 -2.81 8.66 -1.59
CA THR A 396 -3.70 7.56 -2.01
C THR A 396 -3.86 7.42 -3.52
N GLY A 397 -3.04 8.11 -4.34
CA GLY A 397 -3.16 8.11 -5.81
C GLY A 397 -4.32 8.94 -6.38
N ASN A 398 -5.00 9.75 -5.55
CA ASN A 398 -6.14 10.57 -5.99
C ASN A 398 -5.70 11.97 -6.47
N PRO A 399 -6.11 12.43 -7.66
CA PRO A 399 -5.73 13.75 -8.17
C PRO A 399 -6.43 14.88 -7.41
N ALA A 400 -5.66 15.89 -7.04
CA ALA A 400 -6.13 17.10 -6.36
C ALA A 400 -6.26 18.30 -7.31
N ALA A 401 -5.25 18.56 -8.14
CA ALA A 401 -5.26 19.69 -9.09
C ALA A 401 -4.28 19.50 -10.26
N GLY A 402 -4.60 20.00 -11.44
CA GLY A 402 -3.65 20.08 -12.56
C GLY A 402 -2.72 21.28 -12.43
N ILE A 403 -1.42 21.08 -12.66
CA ILE A 403 -0.41 22.14 -12.56
C ILE A 403 0.18 22.53 -13.91
N TRP A 404 0.28 21.60 -14.86
CA TRP A 404 0.94 21.87 -16.13
C TRP A 404 0.46 20.92 -17.22
N SER A 405 0.48 21.39 -18.46
CA SER A 405 0.21 20.59 -19.65
C SER A 405 1.00 21.11 -20.83
N HIS A 406 1.50 20.20 -21.67
CA HIS A 406 2.25 20.55 -22.88
C HIS A 406 1.99 19.54 -23.99
N THR A 407 2.02 20.03 -25.23
CA THR A 407 1.89 19.21 -26.43
C THR A 407 3.06 19.51 -27.34
N ALA A 408 3.70 18.47 -27.87
CA ALA A 408 4.83 18.58 -28.79
C ALA A 408 4.71 17.57 -29.92
N ASP A 409 4.97 18.00 -31.15
CA ASP A 409 5.08 17.10 -32.30
C ASP A 409 6.53 16.65 -32.47
N LEU A 410 6.71 15.34 -32.69
CA LEU A 410 8.01 14.70 -32.80
C LEU A 410 8.00 13.71 -33.97
N GLN A 411 8.96 13.83 -34.86
CA GLN A 411 9.24 12.80 -35.85
C GLN A 411 10.32 11.86 -35.31
N LEU A 412 9.95 10.62 -34.99
CA LEU A 412 10.87 9.59 -34.56
C LEU A 412 11.45 8.86 -35.78
N GLN A 413 12.78 8.76 -35.86
CA GLN A 413 13.44 8.03 -36.94
C GLN A 413 13.47 6.51 -36.64
N PRO A 414 13.54 5.64 -37.67
CA PRO A 414 13.55 4.19 -37.49
C PRO A 414 14.66 3.73 -36.54
N ASN A 415 14.35 2.84 -35.59
CA ASN A 415 15.31 2.27 -34.63
C ASN A 415 16.13 3.30 -33.83
N THR A 416 15.61 4.52 -33.64
CA THR A 416 16.28 5.58 -32.86
C THR A 416 15.56 5.90 -31.55
N GLY A 417 16.26 6.60 -30.66
CA GLY A 417 15.69 7.22 -29.48
C GLY A 417 15.97 8.72 -29.45
N THR A 418 14.96 9.50 -29.08
CA THR A 418 15.06 10.96 -28.92
C THR A 418 14.76 11.34 -27.48
N GLY A 419 15.57 12.24 -26.91
CA GLY A 419 15.36 12.81 -25.57
C GLY A 419 14.78 14.23 -25.66
N LEU A 420 13.73 14.50 -24.90
CA LEU A 420 13.16 15.83 -24.70
C LEU A 420 13.42 16.27 -23.26
N VAL A 421 13.94 17.48 -23.07
CA VAL A 421 14.07 18.11 -21.75
C VAL A 421 12.90 19.06 -21.57
N LEU A 422 12.19 18.91 -20.46
CA LEU A 422 11.00 19.66 -20.11
C LEU A 422 11.22 20.33 -18.76
N THR A 423 10.65 21.52 -18.58
CA THR A 423 10.73 22.25 -17.31
C THR A 423 9.33 22.68 -16.91
N THR A 424 8.91 22.26 -15.72
CA THR A 424 7.64 22.71 -15.12
C THR A 424 7.94 23.78 -14.09
N ASN A 425 7.21 24.90 -14.14
CA ASN A 425 7.44 26.01 -13.24
C ASN A 425 6.74 25.78 -11.89
N GLN A 426 7.50 25.79 -10.80
CA GLN A 426 6.99 25.37 -9.49
C GLN A 426 6.20 26.46 -8.73
N ARG A 427 6.14 27.70 -9.24
CA ARG A 427 5.39 28.80 -8.56
C ARG A 427 3.89 28.52 -8.41
N GLN A 428 3.33 27.57 -9.17
CA GLN A 428 1.93 27.18 -9.07
C GLN A 428 1.65 26.10 -8.00
N LEU A 429 2.67 25.43 -7.46
CA LEU A 429 2.52 24.36 -6.46
C LEU A 429 2.32 24.92 -5.04
N TYR A 430 2.94 26.05 -4.70
CA TYR A 430 2.91 26.63 -3.35
C TYR A 430 1.51 26.93 -2.78
N ASN A 431 0.50 27.16 -3.63
CA ASN A 431 -0.85 27.50 -3.19
C ASN A 431 -1.79 26.27 -3.03
N ILE A 432 -1.32 25.06 -3.34
CA ILE A 432 -2.16 23.85 -3.41
C ILE A 432 -1.63 22.72 -2.51
N VAL A 433 -0.36 22.76 -2.12
CA VAL A 433 0.30 21.67 -1.39
C VAL A 433 -0.08 21.70 0.11
N ASN A 434 -0.87 20.70 0.52
CA ASN A 434 -0.99 20.28 1.91
C ASN A 434 0.19 19.36 2.28
N VAL A 435 0.42 19.15 3.59
CA VAL A 435 1.34 18.13 4.12
C VAL A 435 0.96 16.78 3.48
N ASP A 436 1.88 16.13 2.74
CA ASP A 436 1.68 14.86 2.01
C ASP A 436 1.04 14.93 0.59
N CYS A 437 1.29 16.00 -0.19
CA CYS A 437 0.98 16.05 -1.63
C CYS A 437 2.19 15.71 -2.52
N PHE A 438 1.94 14.99 -3.62
CA PHE A 438 2.94 14.53 -4.59
C PHE A 438 2.65 15.13 -5.98
N CYS A 439 3.61 15.09 -6.90
CA CYS A 439 3.38 15.45 -8.30
C CYS A 439 3.49 14.22 -9.20
N SER A 440 2.40 13.89 -9.90
CA SER A 440 2.41 12.85 -10.92
C SER A 440 2.55 13.46 -12.31
N ILE A 441 3.35 12.83 -13.17
CA ILE A 441 3.64 13.34 -14.51
C ILE A 441 3.44 12.26 -15.55
N PHE A 442 2.69 12.63 -16.58
CA PHE A 442 2.22 11.71 -17.59
C PHE A 442 2.67 12.13 -18.98
N ALA A 443 3.02 11.16 -19.82
CA ALA A 443 3.29 11.36 -21.24
C ALA A 443 2.58 10.28 -22.08
N ASN A 444 1.82 10.72 -23.09
CA ASN A 444 1.13 9.84 -24.05
C ASN A 444 1.37 10.30 -25.49
N GLN A 445 1.38 9.37 -26.46
CA GLN A 445 1.37 9.71 -27.88
C GLN A 445 0.01 9.43 -28.54
N SER A 446 -0.34 10.29 -29.49
CA SER A 446 -1.35 10.00 -30.52
C SER A 446 -0.71 10.11 -31.91
N ARG A 447 -0.93 9.11 -32.78
CA ARG A 447 -0.46 9.14 -34.18
C ARG A 447 -1.47 9.91 -35.04
N ILE A 448 -0.96 10.64 -36.04
CA ILE A 448 -1.78 11.43 -36.98
C ILE A 448 -2.57 10.55 -37.97
N SER A 449 -2.28 9.23 -38.08
CA SER A 449 -2.97 8.39 -39.08
C SER A 449 -3.16 6.89 -38.79
N GLU A 450 -2.72 6.29 -37.67
CA GLU A 450 -2.94 4.84 -37.40
C GLU A 450 -2.72 4.44 -35.92
N GLN A 451 -3.44 3.42 -35.45
CA GLN A 451 -3.68 3.08 -34.04
C GLN A 451 -2.49 2.41 -33.28
N HIS A 452 -1.37 3.10 -33.06
CA HIS A 452 -0.33 2.66 -32.10
C HIS A 452 -0.08 3.74 -31.03
N SER A 453 -0.42 3.41 -29.78
CA SER A 453 -0.32 4.29 -28.61
C SER A 453 0.68 3.68 -27.62
N GLY A 454 1.59 4.50 -27.13
CA GLY A 454 2.53 4.19 -26.05
C GLY A 454 2.40 5.25 -24.97
N VAL A 455 2.48 4.84 -23.70
CA VAL A 455 2.37 5.71 -22.53
C VAL A 455 3.56 5.47 -21.62
N SER A 456 4.06 6.54 -21.02
CA SER A 456 4.98 6.47 -19.89
C SER A 456 4.48 7.36 -18.76
N LEU A 457 4.65 6.85 -17.56
CA LEU A 457 4.29 7.47 -16.30
C LEU A 457 5.58 7.65 -15.50
N LEU A 458 5.75 8.83 -14.91
CA LEU A 458 6.63 8.99 -13.75
C LEU A 458 5.69 9.14 -12.57
N ASN A 459 5.64 8.11 -11.74
CA ASN A 459 4.76 8.09 -10.57
C ASN A 459 5.30 9.09 -9.53
N ASP A 460 4.35 9.82 -8.95
CA ASP A 460 4.41 10.63 -7.74
C ASP A 460 5.80 11.02 -7.21
N LEU A 461 6.19 12.25 -7.49
CA LEU A 461 7.39 12.87 -6.94
C LEU A 461 7.11 13.46 -5.56
N ALA A 462 7.91 13.08 -4.56
CA ALA A 462 7.99 13.76 -3.27
C ALA A 462 8.86 15.03 -3.37
N PHE A 463 8.43 16.14 -2.77
CA PHE A 463 9.13 17.45 -2.78
C PHE A 463 9.56 17.91 -1.40
#